data_AF-A0A661DFC1-F1
#
_entry.id   AF-A0A661DFC1-F1
#
_cell.length_a   1.000
_cell.length_b   1.000
_cell.length_c   1.000
_cell.angle_alpha   90.00
_cell.angle_beta   90.00
_cell.angle_gamma   90.00
#
_symmetry.space_group_name_H-M   'P 1'
#
loop_
_entity.id
_entity.type
_entity.pdbx_description
1 polymer ?
#
loop_
_entity_poly.entity_id
_entity_poly.type
_entity_poly.pdbx_seq_one_letter_code
_entity_poly.pdbx_strand_id
1 'polypeptide(L)'
;MVLRFLKYFLPFQHLNDQQLIELANLIQIKEIPANETFIQLHSDSPEQYFLINGIVEVGDKTCTQWHVHSHSENSRNPLSRHRPSHYSVKSITDIKVVIVDLETVLQFSNKSAQIDSSEQIRDHYIYKQLLEDLRNNQLQLPSIPDIAVKILHSLNDEKSNLTHMARIISSDPAITTKIIKTANSPLYRSVKKIDNCKMAVSRLGTKITSQLVTSFSIKELFTSKNKLLKKRMVTLWEHSRKVAALSYNLAKITPGFCPEEALLAGLLHDIGAIPIIVYADNHPQIIDNEALFLTLIEECKAEVGAAILSNWKFSEELVTTAREAENWLRQPGEKPEYCDIIIVAQLHALQEESAAGNHPGLDEVPAYTKLALGQLTPELSISVLEQAEEQIKETIKLLT
;
A
#
# COMPACT_ATOMS: atom_id res chain seq x y z
N MET A 1 9.60 11.44 -36.99
CA MET A 1 10.42 10.24 -36.69
C MET A 1 10.62 10.07 -35.18
N VAL A 2 10.91 11.14 -34.43
CA VAL A 2 11.09 11.14 -32.96
C VAL A 2 9.87 10.64 -32.16
N LEU A 3 8.66 11.09 -32.50
CA LEU A 3 7.45 10.75 -31.75
C LEU A 3 7.11 9.24 -31.71
N ARG A 4 7.48 8.49 -32.76
CA ARG A 4 7.20 7.05 -32.83
C ARG A 4 8.06 6.22 -31.87
N PHE A 5 9.29 6.64 -31.61
CA PHE A 5 10.15 5.88 -30.69
C PHE A 5 9.76 6.12 -29.23
N LEU A 6 9.19 7.28 -28.88
CA LEU A 6 8.78 7.54 -27.50
C LEU A 6 7.72 6.54 -27.03
N LYS A 7 6.81 6.10 -27.92
CA LYS A 7 5.82 5.06 -27.63
C LYS A 7 6.43 3.68 -27.33
N TYR A 8 7.72 3.46 -27.60
CA TYR A 8 8.40 2.22 -27.24
C TYR A 8 8.67 2.11 -25.73
N PHE A 9 8.88 3.24 -25.05
CA PHE A 9 9.21 3.29 -23.63
C PHE A 9 7.95 3.21 -22.77
N LEU A 10 7.98 2.37 -21.74
CA LEU A 10 6.83 2.05 -20.89
C LEU A 10 6.15 3.28 -20.29
N PRO A 11 6.87 4.29 -19.74
CA PRO A 11 6.21 5.48 -19.17
C PRO A 11 5.38 6.28 -20.19
N PHE A 12 5.70 6.14 -21.48
CA PHE A 12 5.17 6.99 -22.56
C PHE A 12 4.34 6.22 -23.60
N GLN A 13 4.23 4.89 -23.46
CA GLN A 13 3.65 4.01 -24.49
C GLN A 13 2.19 4.35 -24.83
N HIS A 14 1.46 4.93 -23.87
CA HIS A 14 0.04 5.29 -24.00
C HIS A 14 -0.19 6.80 -24.18
N LEU A 15 0.85 7.61 -24.38
CA LEU A 15 0.65 9.03 -24.63
C LEU A 15 0.00 9.28 -26.00
N ASN A 16 -0.96 10.20 -26.02
CA ASN A 16 -1.58 10.66 -27.26
C ASN A 16 -0.63 11.58 -28.05
N ASP A 17 -0.99 11.89 -29.30
CA ASP A 17 -0.10 12.62 -30.20
C ASP A 17 0.21 14.05 -29.70
N GLN A 18 -0.74 14.72 -29.03
CA GLN A 18 -0.52 16.04 -28.44
C GLN A 18 0.45 15.98 -27.25
N GLN A 19 0.29 15.00 -26.36
CA GLN A 19 1.18 14.78 -25.23
C GLN A 19 2.58 14.36 -25.65
N LEU A 20 2.71 13.58 -26.73
CA LEU A 20 4.01 13.24 -27.29
C LEU A 20 4.71 14.46 -27.88
N ILE A 21 3.96 15.41 -28.45
CA ILE A 21 4.51 16.69 -28.91
C ILE A 21 4.97 17.53 -27.71
N GLU A 22 4.19 17.59 -26.63
CA GLU A 22 4.59 18.27 -25.39
C GLU A 22 5.87 17.65 -24.79
N LEU A 23 5.88 16.32 -24.63
CA LEU A 23 7.05 15.58 -24.13
C LEU A 23 8.26 15.79 -25.05
N ALA A 24 8.10 15.77 -26.37
CA ALA A 24 9.19 15.97 -27.31
C ALA A 24 9.89 17.33 -27.17
N ASN A 25 9.22 18.35 -26.61
CA ASN A 25 9.83 19.65 -26.31
C ASN A 25 10.62 19.67 -25.00
N LEU A 26 10.45 18.66 -24.14
CA LEU A 26 11.06 18.56 -22.81
C LEU A 26 12.20 17.53 -22.75
N ILE A 27 12.42 16.76 -23.82
CA ILE A 27 13.48 15.78 -23.90
C ILE A 27 14.74 16.33 -24.57
N GLN A 28 15.88 15.75 -24.21
CA GLN A 28 17.14 15.92 -24.93
C GLN A 28 17.55 14.59 -25.56
N ILE A 29 18.18 14.63 -26.73
CA ILE A 29 18.74 13.45 -27.39
C ILE A 29 20.25 13.62 -27.45
N LYS A 30 20.98 12.67 -26.86
CA LYS A 30 22.45 12.68 -26.82
C LYS A 30 23.01 11.45 -27.52
N GLU A 31 24.06 11.66 -28.29
CA GLU A 31 24.90 10.58 -28.83
C GLU A 31 26.09 10.39 -27.89
N ILE A 32 26.33 9.14 -27.51
CA ILE A 32 27.39 8.77 -26.57
C ILE A 32 28.28 7.72 -27.29
N PRO A 33 29.58 8.00 -27.49
CA PRO A 33 30.50 7.07 -28.13
C PRO A 33 30.69 5.80 -27.30
N ALA A 34 31.16 4.74 -27.95
CA ALA A 34 31.53 3.50 -27.27
C ALA A 34 32.56 3.74 -26.15
N ASN A 35 32.44 2.96 -25.06
CA ASN A 35 33.30 2.97 -23.87
C ASN A 35 33.20 4.20 -22.95
N GLU A 36 32.11 4.96 -23.00
CA GLU A 36 31.86 6.09 -22.10
C GLU A 36 30.91 5.71 -20.95
N THR A 37 31.28 6.06 -19.72
CA THR A 37 30.41 5.92 -18.54
C THR A 37 29.62 7.20 -18.36
N PHE A 38 28.30 7.12 -18.46
CA PHE A 38 27.40 8.29 -18.41
C PHE A 38 26.43 8.27 -17.22
N ILE A 39 26.30 7.14 -16.52
CA ILE A 39 25.67 7.07 -15.20
C ILE A 39 26.71 6.51 -14.22
N GLN A 40 26.98 7.27 -13.16
CA GLN A 40 27.88 6.86 -12.09
C GLN A 40 27.10 6.24 -10.93
N LEU A 41 27.75 5.29 -10.27
CA LEU A 41 27.27 4.75 -9.00
C LEU A 41 27.14 5.89 -7.98
N HIS A 42 26.05 5.91 -7.22
CA HIS A 42 25.68 6.95 -6.26
C HIS A 42 25.38 8.34 -6.86
N SER A 43 25.07 8.41 -8.15
CA SER A 43 24.63 9.68 -8.77
C SER A 43 23.19 10.05 -8.35
N ASP A 44 23.03 11.31 -7.94
CA ASP A 44 21.75 11.94 -7.58
C ASP A 44 21.14 12.79 -8.72
N SER A 45 21.67 12.70 -9.94
CA SER A 45 21.14 13.48 -11.08
C SER A 45 19.65 13.19 -11.30
N PRO A 46 18.75 14.15 -11.47
CA PRO A 46 17.33 13.86 -11.73
C PRO A 46 17.08 13.29 -13.13
N GLU A 47 18.09 13.30 -14.01
CA GLU A 47 17.97 12.87 -15.40
C GLU A 47 17.72 11.37 -15.55
N GLN A 48 16.76 11.04 -16.41
CA GLN A 48 16.38 9.68 -16.79
C GLN A 48 16.84 9.37 -18.21
N TYR A 49 17.57 8.27 -18.36
CA TYR A 49 18.20 7.87 -19.62
C TYR A 49 17.44 6.70 -20.26
N PHE A 50 16.96 6.86 -21.49
CA PHE A 50 16.27 5.83 -22.25
C PHE A 50 17.06 5.45 -23.49
N LEU A 51 17.34 4.16 -23.68
CA LEU A 51 18.18 3.66 -24.77
C LEU A 51 17.41 3.59 -26.09
N ILE A 52 17.79 4.39 -27.08
CA ILE A 52 17.20 4.34 -28.43
C ILE A 52 17.84 3.24 -29.26
N ASN A 53 19.17 3.18 -29.29
CA ASN A 53 19.93 2.20 -30.07
C ASN A 53 21.25 1.79 -29.38
N GLY A 54 21.83 0.70 -29.86
CA GLY A 54 23.11 0.19 -29.37
C GLY A 54 22.98 -0.68 -28.11
N ILE A 55 24.09 -0.84 -27.39
CA ILE A 55 24.22 -1.75 -26.26
C ILE A 55 24.92 -1.02 -25.11
N VAL A 56 24.40 -1.18 -23.90
CA VAL A 56 25.01 -0.66 -22.68
C VAL A 56 25.29 -1.78 -21.68
N GLU A 57 26.35 -1.62 -20.90
CA GLU A 57 26.66 -2.43 -19.73
C GLU A 57 26.16 -1.73 -18.48
N VAL A 58 25.43 -2.46 -17.65
CA VAL A 58 24.98 -2.00 -16.34
C VAL A 58 25.69 -2.82 -15.27
N GLY A 59 26.34 -2.14 -14.33
CA GLY A 59 27.05 -2.77 -13.21
C GLY A 59 26.55 -2.26 -11.86
N ASP A 60 26.31 -3.16 -10.91
CA ASP A 60 25.85 -2.84 -9.56
C ASP A 60 26.99 -2.76 -8.51
N LYS A 61 26.61 -2.50 -7.25
CA LYS A 61 27.54 -2.47 -6.10
C LYS A 61 28.18 -3.84 -5.79
N THR A 62 27.65 -4.93 -6.33
CA THR A 62 28.11 -6.31 -6.08
C THR A 62 29.07 -6.82 -7.16
N CYS A 63 29.48 -5.96 -8.10
CA CYS A 63 30.26 -6.29 -9.30
C CYS A 63 29.55 -7.22 -10.29
N THR A 64 28.22 -7.35 -10.19
CA THR A 64 27.42 -8.06 -11.18
C THR A 64 27.20 -7.14 -12.38
N GLN A 65 27.53 -7.62 -13.58
CA GLN A 65 27.38 -6.88 -14.83
C GLN A 65 26.42 -7.60 -15.79
N TRP A 66 25.55 -6.85 -16.45
CA TRP A 66 24.70 -7.38 -17.53
C TRP A 66 24.55 -6.36 -18.65
N HIS A 67 24.13 -6.83 -19.82
CA HIS A 67 23.99 -6.00 -21.01
C HIS A 67 22.53 -5.70 -21.30
N VAL A 68 22.24 -4.43 -21.59
CA VAL A 68 20.92 -4.00 -22.06
C VAL A 68 21.06 -3.64 -23.53
N HIS A 69 20.38 -4.42 -24.38
CA HIS A 69 20.29 -4.17 -25.80
C HIS A 69 19.12 -3.25 -26.09
N SER A 70 19.30 -2.29 -27.00
CA SER A 70 18.17 -1.55 -27.57
C SER A 70 17.12 -2.51 -28.13
N HIS A 71 15.85 -2.17 -27.93
CA HIS A 71 14.69 -2.96 -28.38
C HIS A 71 14.47 -4.29 -27.61
N SER A 72 15.23 -4.53 -26.53
CA SER A 72 14.94 -5.59 -25.54
C SER A 72 13.91 -5.12 -24.50
N GLU A 73 13.21 -6.05 -23.83
CA GLU A 73 12.27 -5.70 -22.76
C GLU A 73 12.89 -4.79 -21.68
N ASN A 74 14.16 -5.03 -21.34
CA ASN A 74 14.90 -4.25 -20.35
C ASN A 74 15.17 -2.80 -20.78
N SER A 75 15.20 -2.52 -22.09
CA SER A 75 15.42 -1.17 -22.65
C SER A 75 14.15 -0.30 -22.70
N ARG A 76 12.97 -0.88 -22.38
CA ARG A 76 11.70 -0.13 -22.38
C ARG A 76 11.54 0.80 -21.18
N ASN A 77 12.40 0.68 -20.18
CA ASN A 77 12.42 1.47 -18.96
C ASN A 77 13.67 2.34 -18.90
N PRO A 78 13.70 3.39 -18.07
CA PRO A 78 14.91 4.17 -17.87
C PRO A 78 16.04 3.30 -17.30
N LEU A 79 17.27 3.64 -17.71
CA LEU A 79 18.52 3.02 -17.27
C LEU A 79 18.93 3.47 -15.84
N SER A 80 18.28 4.50 -15.29
CA SER A 80 18.63 5.19 -14.04
C SER A 80 17.47 5.22 -13.03
N ARG A 81 17.03 4.04 -12.57
CA ARG A 81 15.75 3.87 -11.83
C ARG A 81 15.76 4.25 -10.35
N HIS A 82 16.93 4.37 -9.72
CA HIS A 82 17.05 4.60 -8.28
C HIS A 82 17.90 5.84 -7.99
N ARG A 83 17.56 6.55 -6.93
CA ARG A 83 18.33 7.66 -6.38
C ARG A 83 18.61 7.41 -4.91
N PRO A 84 19.87 7.51 -4.46
CA PRO A 84 21.10 7.60 -5.26
C PRO A 84 21.26 6.39 -6.21
N SER A 85 21.91 6.56 -7.37
CA SER A 85 22.02 5.46 -8.35
C SER A 85 22.69 4.22 -7.74
N HIS A 86 22.02 3.08 -7.80
CA HIS A 86 22.59 1.80 -7.36
C HIS A 86 23.42 1.10 -8.44
N TYR A 87 23.50 1.72 -9.63
CA TYR A 87 24.16 1.17 -10.80
C TYR A 87 25.07 2.19 -11.46
N SER A 88 26.08 1.68 -12.16
CA SER A 88 26.83 2.41 -13.17
C SER A 88 26.44 1.93 -14.56
N VAL A 89 26.40 2.82 -15.53
CA VAL A 89 26.05 2.49 -16.91
C VAL A 89 27.11 3.00 -17.87
N LYS A 90 27.62 2.09 -18.70
CA LYS A 90 28.67 2.33 -19.69
C LYS A 90 28.21 1.91 -21.08
N SER A 91 28.50 2.71 -22.09
CA SER A 91 28.25 2.36 -23.49
C SER A 91 29.23 1.28 -23.98
N ILE A 92 28.72 0.24 -24.64
CA ILE A 92 29.56 -0.77 -25.31
C ILE A 92 29.75 -0.41 -26.79
N THR A 93 28.69 0.07 -27.43
CA THR A 93 28.70 0.60 -28.81
C THR A 93 28.50 2.11 -28.78
N ASP A 94 28.59 2.76 -29.94
CA ASP A 94 28.00 4.09 -30.07
C ASP A 94 26.48 3.96 -29.84
N ILE A 95 25.96 4.78 -28.94
CA ILE A 95 24.56 4.76 -28.52
C ILE A 95 23.92 6.13 -28.68
N LYS A 96 22.60 6.12 -28.76
CA LYS A 96 21.74 7.29 -28.71
C LYS A 96 20.76 7.11 -27.57
N VAL A 97 20.68 8.11 -26.71
CA VAL A 97 19.81 8.10 -25.53
C VAL A 97 18.87 9.29 -25.56
N VAL A 98 17.66 9.08 -25.04
CA VAL A 98 16.78 10.17 -24.62
C VAL A 98 17.05 10.45 -23.16
N ILE A 99 17.22 11.74 -22.86
CA ILE A 99 17.41 12.27 -21.51
C ILE A 99 16.17 13.10 -21.21
N VAL A 100 15.53 12.81 -20.09
CA VAL A 100 14.32 13.50 -19.62
C VAL A 100 14.37 13.60 -18.11
N ASP A 101 13.92 14.72 -17.57
CA ASP A 101 13.90 14.91 -16.12
C ASP A 101 12.89 13.97 -15.43
N LEU A 102 13.23 13.46 -14.24
CA LEU A 102 12.36 12.55 -13.48
C LEU A 102 10.96 13.13 -13.23
N GLU A 103 10.84 14.42 -12.89
CA GLU A 103 9.53 15.07 -12.69
C GLU A 103 8.68 15.00 -13.97
N THR A 104 9.32 15.17 -15.13
CA THR A 104 8.66 15.05 -16.43
C THR A 104 8.24 13.59 -16.68
N VAL A 105 9.09 12.61 -16.38
CA VAL A 105 8.71 11.19 -16.51
C VAL A 105 7.49 10.87 -15.66
N LEU A 106 7.48 11.28 -14.39
CA LEU A 106 6.37 11.05 -13.47
C LEU A 106 5.10 11.79 -13.92
N GLN A 107 5.22 13.04 -14.36
CA GLN A 107 4.08 13.82 -14.87
C GLN A 107 3.42 13.12 -16.06
N PHE A 108 4.22 12.62 -17.02
CA PHE A 108 3.69 11.97 -18.22
C PHE A 108 3.32 10.49 -17.99
N SER A 109 3.96 9.80 -17.05
CA SER A 109 3.56 8.46 -16.61
C SER A 109 2.20 8.49 -15.91
N ASN A 110 1.96 9.50 -15.08
CA ASN A 110 0.65 9.71 -14.48
C ASN A 110 -0.39 10.06 -15.55
N LYS A 111 -0.07 10.91 -16.53
CA LYS A 111 -0.95 11.18 -17.68
C LYS A 111 -1.23 9.94 -18.54
N SER A 112 -0.24 9.07 -18.75
CA SER A 112 -0.39 7.84 -19.55
C SER A 112 -1.18 6.75 -18.82
N ALA A 113 -1.11 6.72 -17.48
CA ALA A 113 -1.96 5.89 -16.62
C ALA A 113 -3.38 6.46 -16.42
N GLN A 114 -3.58 7.77 -16.59
CA GLN A 114 -4.83 8.47 -16.26
C GLN A 114 -5.76 8.81 -17.44
N ILE A 115 -5.41 8.58 -18.71
CA ILE A 115 -6.14 9.25 -19.82
C ILE A 115 -6.89 8.33 -20.80
N ASP A 116 -6.54 7.06 -21.01
CA ASP A 116 -7.28 6.21 -21.98
C ASP A 116 -8.24 5.18 -21.34
N SER A 117 -7.98 4.72 -20.12
CA SER A 117 -8.84 3.75 -19.42
C SER A 117 -9.76 4.40 -18.40
N SER A 118 -9.27 5.30 -17.54
CA SER A 118 -10.06 5.86 -16.45
C SER A 118 -11.13 6.86 -16.92
N GLU A 119 -10.93 7.63 -17.99
CA GLU A 119 -11.95 8.57 -18.49
C GLU A 119 -13.12 7.82 -19.15
N GLN A 120 -12.84 6.79 -19.97
CA GLN A 120 -13.86 5.87 -20.51
C GLN A 120 -14.55 5.03 -19.43
N ILE A 121 -13.82 4.61 -18.38
CA ILE A 121 -14.37 3.86 -17.25
C ILE A 121 -15.19 4.76 -16.32
N ARG A 122 -14.78 6.00 -16.07
CA ARG A 122 -15.57 6.99 -15.31
C ARG A 122 -16.87 7.35 -16.03
N ASP A 123 -16.87 7.26 -17.36
CA ASP A 123 -18.09 7.37 -18.16
C ASP A 123 -18.92 6.10 -18.24
N HIS A 124 -18.38 4.95 -17.82
CA HIS A 124 -19.08 3.68 -17.80
C HIS A 124 -20.29 3.75 -16.86
N TYR A 125 -21.46 3.31 -17.34
CA TYR A 125 -22.72 3.43 -16.58
C TYR A 125 -22.65 2.76 -15.20
N ILE A 126 -21.92 1.65 -15.07
CA ILE A 126 -21.73 0.93 -13.80
C ILE A 126 -20.93 1.74 -12.78
N TYR A 127 -19.91 2.48 -13.22
CA TYR A 127 -19.15 3.35 -12.33
C TYR A 127 -20.08 4.44 -11.77
N LYS A 128 -20.85 5.08 -12.65
CA LYS A 128 -21.85 6.09 -12.25
C LYS A 128 -22.89 5.49 -11.31
N GLN A 129 -23.39 4.29 -11.60
CA GLN A 129 -24.36 3.59 -10.77
C GLN A 129 -23.79 3.23 -9.39
N LEU A 130 -22.56 2.71 -9.31
CA LEU A 130 -21.91 2.40 -8.03
C LEU A 130 -21.74 3.65 -7.16
N LEU A 131 -21.34 4.77 -7.76
CA LEU A 131 -21.22 6.05 -7.05
C LEU A 131 -22.58 6.61 -6.62
N GLU A 132 -23.61 6.48 -7.44
CA GLU A 132 -24.98 6.83 -7.06
C GLU A 132 -25.48 5.94 -5.92
N ASP A 133 -25.25 4.63 -6.00
CA ASP A 133 -25.61 3.66 -4.96
C ASP A 133 -24.89 4.00 -3.64
N LEU A 134 -23.61 4.39 -3.70
CA LEU A 134 -22.86 4.85 -2.53
C LEU A 134 -23.46 6.15 -1.95
N ARG A 135 -23.67 7.17 -2.78
CA ARG A 135 -24.22 8.48 -2.34
C ARG A 135 -25.63 8.37 -1.77
N ASN A 136 -26.43 7.46 -2.29
CA ASN A 136 -27.81 7.23 -1.86
C ASN A 136 -27.92 6.21 -0.71
N ASN A 137 -26.81 5.73 -0.14
CA ASN A 137 -26.77 4.67 0.86
C ASN A 137 -27.48 3.37 0.43
N GLN A 138 -27.44 3.05 -0.87
CA GLN A 138 -27.99 1.84 -1.47
C GLN A 138 -26.92 0.74 -1.64
N LEU A 139 -25.63 1.10 -1.59
CA LEU A 139 -24.55 0.13 -1.55
C LEU A 139 -24.62 -0.69 -0.26
N GLN A 140 -24.63 -2.02 -0.39
CA GLN A 140 -24.62 -2.92 0.77
C GLN A 140 -23.25 -2.87 1.47
N LEU A 141 -23.17 -2.07 2.52
CA LEU A 141 -21.99 -2.01 3.38
C LEU A 141 -21.95 -3.21 4.33
N PRO A 142 -20.75 -3.75 4.64
CA PRO A 142 -20.63 -4.79 5.64
C PRO A 142 -21.05 -4.28 7.03
N SER A 143 -21.68 -5.15 7.80
CA SER A 143 -21.90 -4.93 9.23
C SER A 143 -20.65 -5.33 10.01
N ILE A 144 -20.27 -4.53 11.00
CA ILE A 144 -19.23 -4.92 11.96
C ILE A 144 -19.69 -6.16 12.75
N PRO A 145 -18.82 -7.15 13.00
CA PRO A 145 -19.21 -8.34 13.75
C PRO A 145 -19.74 -8.04 15.17
N ASP A 146 -20.78 -8.76 15.60
CA ASP A 146 -21.49 -8.52 16.87
C ASP A 146 -20.58 -8.45 18.10
N ILE A 147 -19.55 -9.30 18.14
CA ILE A 147 -18.60 -9.34 19.25
C ILE A 147 -17.74 -8.07 19.29
N ALA A 148 -17.33 -7.52 18.14
CA ALA A 148 -16.61 -6.26 18.09
C ALA A 148 -17.50 -5.10 18.56
N VAL A 149 -18.78 -5.06 18.16
CA VAL A 149 -19.75 -4.07 18.66
C VAL A 149 -19.87 -4.11 20.17
N LYS A 150 -20.09 -5.31 20.74
CA LYS A 150 -20.23 -5.48 22.21
C LYS A 150 -18.98 -5.00 22.96
N ILE A 151 -17.80 -5.24 22.40
CA ILE A 151 -16.53 -4.86 23.01
C ILE A 151 -16.27 -3.35 22.91
N LEU A 152 -16.54 -2.73 21.75
CA LEU A 152 -16.46 -1.28 21.58
C LEU A 152 -17.43 -0.55 22.52
N HIS A 153 -18.66 -1.04 22.68
CA HIS A 153 -19.62 -0.52 23.66
C HIS A 153 -19.11 -0.69 25.09
N SER A 154 -18.52 -1.84 25.41
CA SER A 154 -17.94 -2.11 26.73
C SER A 154 -16.75 -1.21 27.07
N LEU A 155 -16.05 -0.62 26.10
CA LEU A 155 -14.97 0.35 26.39
C LEU A 155 -15.51 1.71 26.84
N ASN A 156 -16.67 2.10 26.32
CA ASN A 156 -17.27 3.41 26.57
C ASN A 156 -18.23 3.42 27.77
N ASP A 157 -18.50 2.26 28.38
CA ASP A 157 -19.35 2.14 29.56
C ASP A 157 -18.52 2.26 30.85
N GLU A 158 -18.74 3.33 31.62
CA GLU A 158 -18.10 3.58 32.92
C GLU A 158 -18.33 2.46 33.95
N LYS A 159 -19.38 1.66 33.77
CA LYS A 159 -19.68 0.50 34.64
C LYS A 159 -18.98 -0.77 34.19
N SER A 160 -18.39 -0.77 33.00
CA SER A 160 -17.69 -1.93 32.49
C SER A 160 -16.34 -2.11 33.20
N ASN A 161 -16.05 -3.37 33.52
CA ASN A 161 -14.79 -3.75 34.14
C ASN A 161 -14.18 -4.93 33.38
N LEU A 162 -12.92 -5.26 33.70
CA LEU A 162 -12.18 -6.37 33.11
C LEU A 162 -12.96 -7.69 33.09
N THR A 163 -13.80 -7.94 34.10
CA THR A 163 -14.61 -9.17 34.20
C THR A 163 -15.76 -9.15 33.20
N HIS A 164 -16.36 -7.99 32.94
CA HIS A 164 -17.42 -7.85 31.93
C HIS A 164 -16.86 -8.10 30.52
N MET A 165 -15.75 -7.45 30.16
CA MET A 165 -15.08 -7.66 28.88
C MET A 165 -14.67 -9.13 28.68
N ALA A 166 -14.07 -9.76 29.71
CA ALA A 166 -13.71 -11.17 29.64
C ALA A 166 -14.93 -12.09 29.42
N ARG A 167 -16.10 -11.77 29.98
CA ARG A 167 -17.34 -12.54 29.73
C ARG A 167 -17.83 -12.39 28.29
N ILE A 168 -17.79 -11.18 27.72
CA ILE A 168 -18.14 -10.96 26.31
C ILE A 168 -17.22 -11.79 25.42
N ILE A 169 -15.91 -11.72 25.63
CA ILE A 169 -14.93 -12.47 24.83
C ILE A 169 -15.15 -13.98 24.99
N SER A 170 -15.39 -14.44 26.21
CA SER A 170 -15.64 -15.86 26.51
C SER A 170 -16.88 -16.45 25.84
N SER A 171 -17.78 -15.61 25.29
CA SER A 171 -18.91 -16.08 24.49
C SER A 171 -18.51 -16.59 23.11
N ASP A 172 -17.32 -16.24 22.63
CA ASP A 172 -16.72 -16.73 21.40
C ASP A 172 -15.44 -17.55 21.72
N PRO A 173 -15.49 -18.89 21.60
CA PRO A 173 -14.34 -19.75 21.87
C PRO A 173 -13.14 -19.51 20.95
N ALA A 174 -13.37 -19.12 19.68
CA ALA A 174 -12.31 -18.89 18.72
C ALA A 174 -11.54 -17.61 19.06
N ILE A 175 -12.25 -16.52 19.34
CA ILE A 175 -11.64 -15.25 19.76
C ILE A 175 -11.00 -15.39 21.15
N THR A 176 -11.63 -16.10 22.08
CA THR A 176 -11.03 -16.41 23.39
C THR A 176 -9.69 -17.10 23.24
N THR A 177 -9.61 -18.12 22.37
CA THR A 177 -8.38 -18.84 22.10
C THR A 177 -7.32 -17.92 21.50
N LYS A 178 -7.68 -17.06 20.55
CA LYS A 178 -6.76 -16.08 19.96
C LYS A 178 -6.22 -15.12 21.02
N ILE A 179 -7.08 -14.55 21.87
CA ILE A 179 -6.66 -13.61 22.93
C ILE A 179 -5.72 -14.28 23.95
N ILE A 180 -6.00 -15.52 24.38
CA ILE A 180 -5.11 -16.27 25.27
C ILE A 180 -3.77 -16.57 24.58
N LYS A 181 -3.77 -16.94 23.30
CA LYS A 181 -2.55 -17.17 22.52
C LYS A 181 -1.73 -15.88 22.41
N THR A 182 -2.36 -14.76 22.06
CA THR A 182 -1.70 -13.44 21.97
C THR A 182 -1.08 -13.04 23.30
N ALA A 183 -1.81 -13.17 24.42
CA ALA A 183 -1.28 -12.86 25.76
C ALA A 183 -0.10 -13.74 26.21
N ASN A 184 0.14 -14.86 25.52
CA ASN A 184 1.27 -15.77 25.72
C ASN A 184 2.33 -15.69 24.60
N SER A 185 2.12 -14.86 23.58
CA SER A 185 3.09 -14.66 22.50
C SER A 185 4.32 -13.91 22.98
N PRO A 186 5.49 -14.03 22.32
CA PRO A 186 6.70 -13.29 22.69
C PRO A 186 6.50 -11.78 22.84
N LEU A 187 5.54 -11.21 22.09
CA LEU A 187 5.16 -9.80 22.14
C LEU A 187 4.56 -9.37 23.49
N TYR A 188 3.78 -10.23 24.17
CA TYR A 188 3.03 -9.86 25.38
C TYR A 188 3.32 -10.75 26.60
N ARG A 189 4.02 -11.87 26.42
CA ARG A 189 4.21 -12.86 27.49
C ARG A 189 4.95 -12.26 28.69
N SER A 190 4.56 -12.72 29.87
CA SER A 190 5.31 -12.53 31.11
C SER A 190 5.86 -13.87 31.59
N VAL A 191 6.50 -13.89 32.76
CA VAL A 191 7.13 -15.09 33.36
C VAL A 191 6.14 -16.25 33.52
N LYS A 192 4.87 -15.96 33.80
CA LYS A 192 3.82 -16.97 33.97
C LYS A 192 2.96 -17.11 32.71
N LYS A 193 2.74 -18.35 32.27
CA LYS A 193 1.75 -18.67 31.22
C LYS A 193 0.33 -18.40 31.72
N ILE A 194 -0.52 -17.88 30.83
CA ILE A 194 -1.95 -17.67 31.08
C ILE A 194 -2.75 -18.80 30.42
N ASP A 195 -3.81 -19.26 31.09
CA ASP A 195 -4.72 -20.30 30.62
C ASP A 195 -6.20 -19.87 30.54
N ASN A 196 -6.54 -18.64 30.94
CA ASN A 196 -7.93 -18.15 30.92
C ASN A 196 -8.06 -16.71 30.40
N CYS A 197 -9.25 -16.41 29.88
CA CYS A 197 -9.57 -15.14 29.24
C CYS A 197 -9.39 -13.95 30.19
N LYS A 198 -9.88 -14.04 31.44
CA LYS A 198 -9.79 -12.93 32.41
C LYS A 198 -8.35 -12.53 32.69
N MET A 199 -7.45 -13.50 32.87
CA MET A 199 -6.02 -13.23 33.01
C MET A 199 -5.42 -12.63 31.74
N ALA A 200 -5.84 -13.06 30.55
CA ALA A 200 -5.38 -12.50 29.29
C ALA A 200 -5.79 -11.03 29.15
N VAL A 201 -7.06 -10.69 29.41
CA VAL A 201 -7.55 -9.30 29.40
C VAL A 201 -6.84 -8.46 30.46
N SER A 202 -6.58 -9.03 31.65
CA SER A 202 -5.83 -8.32 32.70
C SER A 202 -4.38 -8.02 32.32
N ARG A 203 -3.74 -8.87 31.51
CA ARG A 203 -2.36 -8.68 31.04
C ARG A 203 -2.28 -7.66 29.91
N LEU A 204 -3.17 -7.80 28.93
CA LEU A 204 -3.22 -6.93 27.76
C LEU A 204 -3.79 -5.55 28.10
N GLY A 205 -4.69 -5.48 29.07
CA GLY A 205 -5.51 -4.29 29.32
C GLY A 205 -6.74 -4.24 28.41
N THR A 206 -7.75 -3.47 28.80
CA THR A 206 -9.04 -3.41 28.09
C THR A 206 -8.92 -2.81 26.69
N LYS A 207 -8.14 -1.73 26.52
CA LYS A 207 -7.97 -1.03 25.24
C LYS A 207 -7.33 -1.93 24.19
N ILE A 208 -6.17 -2.52 24.49
CA ILE A 208 -5.46 -3.46 23.60
C ILE A 208 -6.33 -4.68 23.30
N THR A 209 -6.98 -5.24 24.32
CA THR A 209 -7.91 -6.36 24.13
C THR A 209 -9.00 -5.99 23.12
N SER A 210 -9.58 -4.80 23.21
CA SER A 210 -10.61 -4.34 22.28
C SER A 210 -10.11 -4.24 20.84
N GLN A 211 -8.94 -3.63 20.62
CA GLN A 211 -8.33 -3.51 19.29
C GLN A 211 -8.03 -4.89 18.69
N LEU A 212 -7.50 -5.83 19.49
CA LEU A 212 -7.21 -7.20 19.05
C LEU A 212 -8.48 -7.99 18.74
N VAL A 213 -9.51 -7.93 19.59
CA VAL A 213 -10.79 -8.60 19.32
C VAL A 213 -11.42 -8.06 18.04
N THR A 214 -11.41 -6.74 17.86
CA THR A 214 -11.89 -6.09 16.64
C THR A 214 -11.12 -6.58 15.42
N SER A 215 -9.79 -6.56 15.48
CA SER A 215 -8.89 -7.07 14.43
C SER A 215 -9.16 -8.53 14.06
N PHE A 216 -9.39 -9.40 15.06
CA PHE A 216 -9.68 -10.81 14.83
C PHE A 216 -11.06 -11.07 14.22
N SER A 217 -12.01 -10.18 14.49
CA SER A 217 -13.39 -10.29 14.01
C SER A 217 -13.51 -9.81 12.56
N ILE A 218 -12.76 -8.77 12.18
CA ILE A 218 -12.77 -8.19 10.82
C ILE A 218 -12.44 -9.22 9.73
N LYS A 219 -11.64 -10.25 10.04
CA LYS A 219 -11.32 -11.35 9.11
C LYS A 219 -12.56 -12.00 8.49
N GLU A 220 -13.68 -12.06 9.22
CA GLU A 220 -14.93 -12.67 8.75
C GLU A 220 -15.56 -11.94 7.56
N LEU A 221 -15.18 -10.68 7.34
CA LEU A 221 -15.67 -9.85 6.25
C LEU A 221 -14.99 -10.19 4.91
N PHE A 222 -13.79 -10.78 4.94
CA PHE A 222 -12.99 -11.12 3.77
C PHE A 222 -13.39 -12.50 3.22
N THR A 223 -14.66 -12.65 2.85
CA THR A 223 -15.21 -13.91 2.34
C THR A 223 -16.11 -13.69 1.14
N SER A 224 -16.15 -14.67 0.24
CA SER A 224 -17.07 -14.70 -0.89
C SER A 224 -17.43 -16.15 -1.24
N LYS A 225 -18.67 -16.35 -1.69
CA LYS A 225 -19.15 -17.65 -2.19
C LYS A 225 -18.68 -17.90 -3.63
N ASN A 226 -18.41 -16.84 -4.40
CA ASN A 226 -17.91 -16.91 -5.76
C ASN A 226 -16.42 -17.24 -5.77
N LYS A 227 -15.99 -18.26 -6.54
CA LYS A 227 -14.61 -18.76 -6.55
C LYS A 227 -13.59 -17.71 -7.02
N LEU A 228 -13.94 -16.90 -8.02
CA LEU A 228 -13.05 -15.85 -8.54
C LEU A 228 -12.87 -14.74 -7.51
N LEU A 229 -13.99 -14.24 -6.97
CA LEU A 229 -13.99 -13.19 -5.95
C LEU A 229 -13.36 -13.65 -4.63
N LYS A 230 -13.50 -14.94 -4.29
CA LYS A 230 -12.84 -15.54 -3.11
C LYS A 230 -11.33 -15.41 -3.19
N LYS A 231 -10.72 -15.63 -4.36
CA LYS A 231 -9.27 -15.44 -4.54
C LYS A 231 -8.89 -13.98 -4.27
N ARG A 232 -9.70 -13.03 -4.75
CA ARG A 232 -9.48 -11.60 -4.51
C ARG A 232 -9.62 -11.19 -3.05
N MET A 233 -10.64 -11.72 -2.35
CA MET A 233 -10.79 -11.52 -0.90
C MET A 233 -9.59 -12.05 -0.11
N VAL A 234 -9.03 -13.20 -0.51
CA VAL A 234 -7.82 -13.75 0.10
C VAL A 234 -6.62 -12.83 -0.15
N THR A 235 -6.41 -12.36 -1.37
CA THR A 235 -5.32 -11.42 -1.69
C THR A 235 -5.47 -10.10 -0.93
N LEU A 236 -6.69 -9.54 -0.87
CA LEU A 236 -6.97 -8.32 -0.11
C LEU A 236 -6.70 -8.51 1.39
N TRP A 237 -7.08 -9.66 1.95
CA TRP A 237 -6.79 -10.01 3.35
C TRP A 237 -5.29 -10.15 3.61
N GLU A 238 -4.56 -10.80 2.71
CA GLU A 238 -3.10 -10.96 2.81
C GLU A 238 -2.39 -9.61 2.77
N HIS A 239 -2.79 -8.72 1.86
CA HIS A 239 -2.30 -7.35 1.78
C HIS A 239 -2.58 -6.57 3.08
N SER A 240 -3.84 -6.52 3.51
CA SER A 240 -4.25 -5.81 4.74
C SER A 240 -3.51 -6.31 5.97
N ARG A 241 -3.31 -7.64 6.08
CA ARG A 241 -2.57 -8.26 7.19
C ARG A 241 -1.08 -7.91 7.16
N LYS A 242 -0.47 -7.82 5.98
CA LYS A 242 0.93 -7.40 5.80
C LYS A 242 1.11 -5.93 6.20
N VAL A 243 0.27 -5.04 5.67
CA VAL A 243 0.25 -3.61 6.03
C VAL A 243 0.03 -3.42 7.53
N ALA A 244 -0.89 -4.17 8.14
CA ALA A 244 -1.12 -4.15 9.59
C ALA A 244 0.12 -4.55 10.42
N ALA A 245 0.83 -5.59 10.01
CA ALA A 245 2.03 -6.04 10.71
C ALA A 245 3.19 -5.03 10.58
N LEU A 246 3.36 -4.43 9.40
CA LEU A 246 4.33 -3.36 9.18
C LEU A 246 3.96 -2.11 10.01
N SER A 247 2.70 -1.70 9.99
CA SER A 247 2.17 -0.57 10.75
C SER A 247 2.39 -0.73 12.26
N TYR A 248 2.17 -1.93 12.80
CA TYR A 248 2.46 -2.26 14.20
C TYR A 248 3.94 -2.03 14.55
N ASN A 249 4.86 -2.50 13.72
CA ASN A 249 6.29 -2.37 13.97
C ASN A 249 6.79 -0.93 13.78
N LEU A 250 6.28 -0.21 12.79
CA LEU A 250 6.55 1.22 12.59
C LEU A 250 6.02 2.06 13.76
N ALA A 251 4.85 1.74 14.29
CA ALA A 251 4.31 2.43 15.46
C ALA A 251 5.13 2.18 16.74
N LYS A 252 5.78 1.01 16.90
CA LYS A 252 6.64 0.73 18.07
C LYS A 252 7.86 1.64 18.16
N ILE A 253 8.36 2.09 17.01
CA ILE A 253 9.55 2.94 16.91
C ILE A 253 9.20 4.41 16.68
N THR A 254 7.92 4.73 16.48
CA THR A 254 7.44 6.09 16.30
C THR A 254 6.80 6.59 17.60
N PRO A 255 7.37 7.61 18.27
CA PRO A 255 6.82 8.13 19.51
C PRO A 255 5.38 8.64 19.35
N GLY A 256 4.55 8.41 20.36
CA GLY A 256 3.17 8.92 20.42
C GLY A 256 2.11 7.99 19.82
N PHE A 257 2.50 6.87 19.22
CA PHE A 257 1.58 5.91 18.62
C PHE A 257 1.38 4.66 19.48
N CYS A 258 0.13 4.18 19.52
CA CYS A 258 -0.20 2.85 20.03
C CYS A 258 -0.06 1.81 18.90
N PRO A 259 0.83 0.81 19.03
CA PRO A 259 1.05 -0.20 18.00
C PRO A 259 -0.20 -0.98 17.60
N GLU A 260 -1.06 -1.31 18.55
CA GLU A 260 -2.29 -2.06 18.30
C GLU A 260 -3.36 -1.24 17.58
N GLU A 261 -3.38 0.08 17.77
CA GLU A 261 -4.20 0.98 16.98
C GLU A 261 -3.68 1.07 15.53
N ALA A 262 -2.35 1.13 15.34
CA ALA A 262 -1.74 1.12 14.00
C ALA A 262 -1.96 -0.22 13.28
N LEU A 263 -1.94 -1.34 14.01
CA LEU A 263 -2.31 -2.66 13.48
C LEU A 263 -3.76 -2.67 13.00
N LEU A 264 -4.69 -2.15 13.81
CA LEU A 264 -6.10 -2.05 13.44
C LEU A 264 -6.29 -1.14 12.23
N ALA A 265 -5.64 0.02 12.19
CA ALA A 265 -5.65 0.93 11.05
C ALA A 265 -5.17 0.24 9.77
N GLY A 266 -4.03 -0.49 9.83
CA GLY A 266 -3.52 -1.22 8.67
C GLY A 266 -4.42 -2.37 8.23
N LEU A 267 -5.20 -2.99 9.12
CA LEU A 267 -6.22 -3.98 8.74
C LEU A 267 -7.44 -3.34 8.06
N LEU A 268 -7.76 -2.11 8.42
CA LEU A 268 -8.98 -1.42 8.01
C LEU A 268 -8.78 -0.50 6.79
N HIS A 269 -7.55 -0.11 6.46
CA HIS A 269 -7.28 0.91 5.44
C HIS A 269 -7.96 0.60 4.09
N ASP A 270 -7.97 -0.67 3.68
CA ASP A 270 -8.51 -1.12 2.41
C ASP A 270 -9.91 -1.76 2.51
N ILE A 271 -10.61 -1.55 3.64
CA ILE A 271 -11.92 -2.18 3.89
C ILE A 271 -12.99 -1.81 2.85
N GLY A 272 -12.87 -0.64 2.22
CA GLY A 272 -13.78 -0.19 1.19
C GLY A 272 -13.75 -1.03 -0.08
N ALA A 273 -12.69 -1.81 -0.32
CA ALA A 273 -12.65 -2.74 -1.45
C ALA A 273 -13.63 -3.91 -1.28
N ILE A 274 -13.95 -4.32 -0.04
CA ILE A 274 -14.84 -5.46 0.24
C ILE A 274 -16.22 -5.30 -0.42
N PRO A 275 -17.00 -4.23 -0.16
CA PRO A 275 -18.32 -4.06 -0.79
C PRO A 275 -18.22 -3.89 -2.31
N ILE A 276 -17.13 -3.36 -2.87
CA ILE A 276 -16.94 -3.26 -4.33
C ILE A 276 -16.74 -4.65 -4.94
N ILE A 277 -15.94 -5.51 -4.29
CA ILE A 277 -15.77 -6.92 -4.69
C ILE A 277 -17.11 -7.67 -4.58
N VAL A 278 -17.89 -7.43 -3.54
CA VAL A 278 -19.24 -8.03 -3.37
C VAL A 278 -20.21 -7.50 -4.43
N TYR A 279 -20.16 -6.22 -4.76
CA TYR A 279 -20.99 -5.61 -5.80
C TYR A 279 -20.75 -6.27 -7.16
N ALA A 280 -19.50 -6.63 -7.47
CA ALA A 280 -19.14 -7.35 -8.69
C ALA A 280 -19.82 -8.73 -8.80
N ASP A 281 -20.20 -9.38 -7.69
CA ASP A 281 -20.87 -10.69 -7.71
C ASP A 281 -22.23 -10.63 -8.43
N ASN A 282 -22.91 -9.48 -8.36
CA ASN A 282 -24.19 -9.24 -9.02
C ASN A 282 -24.06 -8.59 -10.42
N HIS A 283 -22.83 -8.30 -10.86
CA HIS A 283 -22.55 -7.58 -12.10
C HIS A 283 -21.46 -8.29 -12.92
N PRO A 284 -21.81 -9.36 -13.67
CA PRO A 284 -20.84 -10.19 -14.41
C PRO A 284 -19.92 -9.38 -15.33
N GLN A 285 -20.43 -8.32 -15.94
CA GLN A 285 -19.63 -7.44 -16.81
C GLN A 285 -18.47 -6.72 -16.10
N ILE A 286 -18.49 -6.63 -14.76
CA ILE A 286 -17.35 -6.17 -13.98
C ILE A 286 -16.31 -7.29 -13.87
N ILE A 287 -16.75 -8.52 -13.58
CA ILE A 287 -15.86 -9.69 -13.43
C ILE A 287 -15.15 -10.01 -14.75
N ASP A 288 -15.85 -9.84 -15.88
CA ASP A 288 -15.34 -10.14 -17.22
C ASP A 288 -14.36 -9.07 -17.74
N ASN A 289 -14.29 -7.90 -17.09
CA ASN A 289 -13.41 -6.80 -17.46
C ASN A 289 -12.49 -6.39 -16.30
N GLU A 290 -11.29 -6.98 -16.27
CA GLU A 290 -10.29 -6.74 -15.23
C GLU A 290 -9.96 -5.25 -15.03
N ALA A 291 -9.83 -4.49 -16.13
CA ALA A 291 -9.49 -3.07 -16.06
C ALA A 291 -10.60 -2.26 -15.39
N LEU A 292 -11.86 -2.50 -15.77
CA LEU A 292 -13.03 -1.88 -15.12
C LEU A 292 -13.07 -2.21 -13.62
N PHE A 293 -12.85 -3.48 -13.27
CA PHE A 293 -12.88 -3.92 -11.88
C PHE A 293 -11.80 -3.26 -11.02
N LEU A 294 -10.55 -3.21 -11.53
CA LEU A 294 -9.44 -2.57 -10.81
C LEU A 294 -9.69 -1.07 -10.64
N THR A 295 -10.08 -0.37 -11.70
CA THR A 295 -10.40 1.07 -11.61
C THR A 295 -11.56 1.37 -10.67
N LEU A 296 -12.60 0.52 -10.61
CA LEU A 296 -13.69 0.69 -9.65
C LEU A 296 -13.18 0.61 -8.20
N ILE A 297 -12.28 -0.33 -7.92
CA ILE A 297 -11.67 -0.46 -6.60
C ILE A 297 -10.81 0.77 -6.29
N GLU A 298 -9.88 1.13 -7.17
CA GLU A 298 -8.96 2.28 -6.99
C GLU A 298 -9.72 3.59 -6.74
N GLU A 299 -10.77 3.86 -7.52
CA GLU A 299 -11.48 5.14 -7.46
C GLU A 299 -12.50 5.23 -6.31
N CYS A 300 -13.06 4.09 -5.88
CA CYS A 300 -14.18 4.11 -4.92
C CYS A 300 -13.79 3.62 -3.52
N LYS A 301 -12.75 2.79 -3.36
CA LYS A 301 -12.47 2.15 -2.06
C LYS A 301 -12.22 3.14 -0.94
N ALA A 302 -11.61 4.29 -1.22
CA ALA A 302 -11.30 5.31 -0.23
C ALA A 302 -12.58 5.88 0.41
N GLU A 303 -13.50 6.37 -0.42
CA GLU A 303 -14.77 6.95 0.04
C GLU A 303 -15.68 5.90 0.69
N VAL A 304 -15.74 4.70 0.10
CA VAL A 304 -16.53 3.59 0.66
C VAL A 304 -15.96 3.14 2.02
N GLY A 305 -14.64 3.02 2.12
CA GLY A 305 -13.96 2.65 3.36
C GLY A 305 -14.18 3.67 4.47
N ALA A 306 -14.05 4.96 4.15
CA ALA A 306 -14.37 6.04 5.07
C ALA A 306 -15.83 5.98 5.56
N ALA A 307 -16.78 5.77 4.65
CA ALA A 307 -18.20 5.63 4.98
C ALA A 307 -18.47 4.44 5.92
N ILE A 308 -17.83 3.29 5.68
CA ILE A 308 -17.91 2.11 6.56
C ILE A 308 -17.43 2.47 7.97
N LEU A 309 -16.22 3.03 8.09
CA LEU A 309 -15.60 3.31 9.38
C LEU A 309 -16.36 4.39 10.16
N SER A 310 -16.86 5.42 9.48
CA SER A 310 -17.72 6.44 10.08
C SER A 310 -19.04 5.85 10.58
N ASN A 311 -19.69 4.99 9.79
CA ASN A 311 -20.93 4.30 10.19
C ASN A 311 -20.71 3.39 11.41
N TRP A 312 -19.53 2.77 11.50
CA TRP A 312 -19.11 1.96 12.66
C TRP A 312 -18.64 2.79 13.86
N LYS A 313 -18.63 4.13 13.74
CA LYS A 313 -18.24 5.08 14.79
C LYS A 313 -16.78 4.93 15.25
N PHE A 314 -15.88 4.56 14.36
CA PHE A 314 -14.44 4.67 14.61
C PHE A 314 -13.98 6.14 14.68
N SER A 315 -12.80 6.38 15.23
CA SER A 315 -12.22 7.73 15.34
C SER A 315 -11.95 8.33 13.95
N GLU A 316 -11.93 9.66 13.86
CA GLU A 316 -11.61 10.34 12.60
C GLU A 316 -10.19 9.98 12.11
N GLU A 317 -9.26 9.67 13.02
CA GLU A 317 -7.92 9.19 12.66
C GLU A 317 -7.97 7.89 11.85
N LEU A 318 -8.81 6.93 12.24
CA LEU A 318 -8.99 5.68 11.51
C LEU A 318 -9.80 5.86 10.22
N VAL A 319 -10.84 6.70 10.24
CA VAL A 319 -11.60 7.07 9.03
C VAL A 319 -10.66 7.68 7.99
N THR A 320 -9.77 8.57 8.42
CA THR A 320 -8.75 9.19 7.58
C THR A 320 -7.81 8.15 6.97
N THR A 321 -7.42 7.11 7.71
CA THR A 321 -6.58 6.05 7.13
C THR A 321 -7.27 5.31 5.99
N ALA A 322 -8.58 5.09 6.03
CA ALA A 322 -9.29 4.47 4.91
C ALA A 322 -9.47 5.44 3.73
N ARG A 323 -9.61 6.75 4.01
CA ARG A 323 -9.84 7.78 3.00
C ARG A 323 -8.57 8.19 2.24
N GLU A 324 -7.44 8.29 2.94
CA GLU A 324 -6.27 8.99 2.41
C GLU A 324 -4.98 8.15 2.40
N ALA A 325 -5.04 6.85 2.73
CA ALA A 325 -3.87 5.97 2.75
C ALA A 325 -3.15 5.85 1.39
N GLU A 326 -3.82 6.08 0.27
CA GLU A 326 -3.22 6.08 -1.07
C GLU A 326 -2.87 7.49 -1.59
N ASN A 327 -3.17 8.53 -0.81
CA ASN A 327 -2.72 9.88 -1.12
C ASN A 327 -1.27 10.04 -0.68
N TRP A 328 -0.35 9.54 -1.50
CA TRP A 328 1.09 9.48 -1.18
C TRP A 328 1.70 10.84 -0.80
N LEU A 329 1.17 11.94 -1.35
CA LEU A 329 1.68 13.30 -1.13
C LEU A 329 0.89 14.09 -0.08
N ARG A 330 0.10 13.40 0.75
CA ARG A 330 -0.74 13.98 1.78
C ARG A 330 0.04 14.81 2.82
N GLN A 331 -0.44 16.02 3.11
CA GLN A 331 0.12 16.95 4.11
C GLN A 331 -0.97 17.72 4.89
N PRO A 332 -1.75 17.10 5.79
CA PRO A 332 -2.76 17.83 6.57
C PRO A 332 -2.18 18.75 7.65
N GLY A 333 -0.87 18.61 7.96
CA GLY A 333 -0.20 19.30 9.05
C GLY A 333 1.20 18.76 9.33
N GLU A 334 1.86 19.31 10.35
CA GLU A 334 3.25 19.00 10.72
C GLU A 334 3.39 17.76 11.62
N LYS A 335 2.35 17.41 12.38
CA LYS A 335 2.40 16.25 13.29
C LYS A 335 2.09 14.97 12.52
N PRO A 336 2.79 13.86 12.81
CA PRO A 336 2.46 12.58 12.21
C PRO A 336 1.11 12.07 12.72
N GLU A 337 0.35 11.43 11.83
CA GLU A 337 -0.92 10.75 12.11
C GLU A 337 -0.80 9.25 11.80
N TYR A 338 -1.80 8.45 12.22
CA TYR A 338 -1.84 7.02 11.88
C TYR A 338 -1.83 6.80 10.35
N CYS A 339 -2.45 7.71 9.59
CA CYS A 339 -2.44 7.65 8.13
C CYS A 339 -1.02 7.72 7.55
N ASP A 340 -0.11 8.50 8.16
CA ASP A 340 1.30 8.56 7.71
C ASP A 340 2.00 7.21 7.94
N ILE A 341 1.71 6.53 9.07
CA ILE A 341 2.22 5.17 9.33
C ILE A 341 1.70 4.18 8.27
N ILE A 342 0.41 4.26 7.91
CA ILE A 342 -0.18 3.37 6.90
C ILE A 342 0.41 3.61 5.51
N ILE A 343 0.65 4.86 5.12
CA ILE A 343 1.33 5.21 3.87
C ILE A 343 2.72 4.56 3.82
N VAL A 344 3.53 4.73 4.87
CA VAL A 344 4.86 4.14 4.96
C VAL A 344 4.82 2.61 4.96
N ALA A 345 3.87 2.01 5.68
CA ALA A 345 3.68 0.56 5.73
C ALA A 345 3.32 -0.02 4.36
N GLN A 346 2.45 0.65 3.59
CA GLN A 346 2.10 0.21 2.23
C GLN A 346 3.30 0.26 1.29
N LEU A 347 4.10 1.32 1.33
CA LEU A 347 5.30 1.43 0.48
C LEU A 347 6.29 0.29 0.75
N HIS A 348 6.50 -0.06 2.02
CA HIS A 348 7.29 -1.24 2.40
C HIS A 348 6.65 -2.56 1.92
N ALA A 349 5.32 -2.68 2.01
CA ALA A 349 4.61 -3.87 1.53
C ALA A 349 4.77 -4.07 0.01
N LEU A 350 4.78 -2.97 -0.76
CA LEU A 350 4.90 -2.94 -2.21
C LEU A 350 6.34 -3.21 -2.71
N GLN A 351 7.38 -2.80 -1.97
CA GLN A 351 8.77 -3.08 -2.33
C GLN A 351 9.09 -4.58 -2.45
N GLU A 352 8.44 -5.42 -1.66
CA GLU A 352 8.58 -6.88 -1.72
C GLU A 352 7.82 -7.50 -2.90
N GLU A 353 6.85 -6.79 -3.49
CA GLU A 353 5.91 -7.27 -4.51
C GLU A 353 6.20 -6.63 -5.88
N SER A 354 7.43 -6.80 -6.40
CA SER A 354 7.84 -6.46 -7.77
C SER A 354 7.84 -4.96 -8.14
N ALA A 355 8.92 -4.52 -8.81
CA ALA A 355 9.21 -3.15 -9.24
C ALA A 355 8.31 -2.59 -10.37
N ALA A 356 7.03 -2.99 -10.42
CA ALA A 356 6.06 -2.65 -11.47
C ALA A 356 4.91 -1.74 -10.97
N GLY A 357 4.93 -1.31 -9.69
CA GLY A 357 3.92 -0.44 -9.11
C GLY A 357 4.12 1.04 -9.43
N ASN A 358 3.02 1.78 -9.62
CA ASN A 358 2.98 3.22 -9.86
C ASN A 358 2.97 3.99 -8.51
N HIS A 359 3.94 3.73 -7.65
CA HIS A 359 4.07 4.36 -6.33
C HIS A 359 5.38 5.16 -6.25
N PRO A 360 5.41 6.26 -5.47
CA PRO A 360 6.64 7.02 -5.27
C PRO A 360 7.71 6.22 -4.50
N GLY A 361 8.95 6.70 -4.57
CA GLY A 361 10.04 6.28 -3.69
C GLY A 361 9.75 6.63 -2.22
N LEU A 362 10.44 5.95 -1.29
CA LEU A 362 10.25 6.22 0.14
C LEU A 362 10.62 7.66 0.51
N ASP A 363 11.67 8.18 -0.11
CA ASP A 363 12.20 9.53 0.05
C ASP A 363 11.33 10.63 -0.59
N GLU A 364 10.40 10.25 -1.47
CA GLU A 364 9.51 11.16 -2.19
C GLU A 364 8.18 11.43 -1.44
N VAL A 365 7.96 10.74 -0.31
CA VAL A 365 6.68 10.72 0.39
C VAL A 365 6.74 11.55 1.69
N PRO A 366 5.92 12.61 1.84
CA PRO A 366 5.95 13.47 3.03
C PRO A 366 5.73 12.75 4.36
N ALA A 367 5.01 11.62 4.35
CA ALA A 367 4.80 10.79 5.53
C ALA A 367 6.12 10.34 6.17
N TYR A 368 7.14 10.00 5.37
CA TYR A 368 8.47 9.67 5.89
C TYR A 368 9.11 10.84 6.60
N THR A 369 9.06 12.05 6.03
CA THR A 369 9.61 13.26 6.65
C THR A 369 8.91 13.59 7.97
N LYS A 370 7.59 13.41 8.05
CA LYS A 370 6.83 13.67 9.30
C LYS A 370 7.18 12.66 10.40
N LEU A 371 7.29 11.38 10.04
CA LEU A 371 7.73 10.32 10.97
C LEU A 371 9.22 10.49 11.37
N ALA A 372 10.02 11.17 10.53
CA ALA A 372 11.43 11.49 10.81
C ALA A 372 11.62 12.53 11.93
N LEU A 373 10.60 13.32 12.30
CA LEU A 373 10.61 14.20 13.50
C LEU A 373 10.53 13.41 14.84
N GLY A 374 10.87 12.12 14.79
CA GLY A 374 11.10 11.22 15.91
C GLY A 374 12.17 10.13 15.66
N GLN A 375 13.08 10.33 14.68
CA GLN A 375 14.25 9.48 14.31
C GLN A 375 14.11 8.50 13.12
N LEU A 376 12.97 8.38 12.44
CA LEU A 376 12.78 7.37 11.38
C LEU A 376 13.16 7.85 9.96
N THR A 377 14.35 7.52 9.46
CA THR A 377 14.74 7.71 8.04
C THR A 377 14.30 6.52 7.17
N PRO A 378 14.23 6.63 5.83
CA PRO A 378 14.00 5.49 4.95
C PRO A 378 14.95 4.32 5.23
N GLU A 379 16.26 4.58 5.37
CA GLU A 379 17.27 3.56 5.67
C GLU A 379 17.05 2.93 7.04
N LEU A 380 16.72 3.75 8.05
CA LEU A 380 16.42 3.22 9.37
C LEU A 380 15.16 2.35 9.33
N SER A 381 14.10 2.78 8.63
CA SER A 381 12.86 2.02 8.51
C SER A 381 13.08 0.66 7.82
N ILE A 382 13.87 0.61 6.75
CA ILE A 382 14.26 -0.64 6.08
C ILE A 382 15.01 -1.52 7.08
N SER A 383 16.08 -0.99 7.70
CA SER A 383 16.91 -1.77 8.64
C SER A 383 16.11 -2.28 9.84
N VAL A 384 15.16 -1.50 10.34
CA VAL A 384 14.32 -1.91 11.47
C VAL A 384 13.33 -2.98 11.05
N LEU A 385 12.74 -2.88 9.86
CA LEU A 385 11.82 -3.91 9.37
C LEU A 385 12.55 -5.20 9.01
N GLU A 386 13.76 -5.12 8.46
CA GLU A 386 14.65 -6.28 8.27
C GLU A 386 14.99 -6.95 9.61
N GLN A 387 15.36 -6.16 10.63
CA GLN A 387 15.62 -6.68 11.98
C GLN A 387 14.35 -7.20 12.67
N ALA A 388 13.17 -6.67 12.31
CA ALA A 388 11.88 -7.07 12.84
C ALA A 388 11.20 -8.18 12.01
N GLU A 389 11.86 -8.79 11.04
CA GLU A 389 11.26 -9.79 10.15
C GLU A 389 10.58 -10.93 10.94
N GLU A 390 11.22 -11.42 12.02
CA GLU A 390 10.64 -12.43 12.90
C GLU A 390 9.38 -11.90 13.63
N GLN A 391 9.42 -10.66 14.12
CA GLN A 391 8.26 -10.02 14.79
C GLN A 391 7.11 -9.75 13.82
N ILE A 392 7.41 -9.38 12.57
CA ILE A 392 6.41 -9.23 11.50
C ILE A 392 5.75 -10.58 11.23
N LYS A 393 6.54 -11.64 11.07
CA LYS A 393 6.03 -13.02 10.91
C LYS A 393 5.17 -13.45 12.11
N GLU A 394 5.55 -13.10 13.33
CA GLU A 394 4.75 -13.36 14.54
C GLU A 394 3.43 -12.59 14.52
N THR A 395 3.45 -11.31 14.18
CA THR A 395 2.26 -10.46 14.11
C THR A 395 1.28 -10.97 13.05
N ILE A 396 1.78 -11.38 11.88
CA ILE A 396 0.99 -12.02 10.82
C ILE A 396 0.36 -13.33 11.33
N LYS A 397 1.11 -14.14 12.09
CA LYS A 397 0.58 -15.38 12.69
C LYS A 397 -0.54 -15.12 13.69
N LEU A 398 -0.54 -14.00 14.42
CA LEU A 398 -1.64 -13.64 15.32
C LEU A 398 -2.96 -13.41 14.56
N LEU A 399 -2.87 -12.93 13.33
CA LEU A 399 -4.01 -12.61 12.47
C LEU A 399 -4.48 -13.82 11.64
N THR A 400 -3.76 -14.94 11.68
CA THR A 400 -4.09 -16.17 10.96
C THR A 400 -5.05 -17.03 11.76
#